data_AF-A0A2G8KDT9-F1
#
_entry.id   AF-A0A2G8KDT9-F1
#
_cell.length_a   1.000
_cell.length_b   1.000
_cell.length_c   1.000
_cell.angle_alpha   90.00
_cell.angle_beta   90.00
_cell.angle_gamma   90.00
#
_symmetry.space_group_name_H-M   'P 1'
#
loop_
_entity.id
_entity.type
_entity.pdbx_description
1 polymer ?
#
loop_
_entity_poly.entity_id
_entity_poly.type
_entity_poly.pdbx_seq_one_letter_code
_entity_poly.pdbx_strand_id
1 'polypeptide(L)'
;MAVIEPSPVLLNKKGILAARCLWEIEEGNLPVRVINLNEQAVTVHKDTTFGVFEGVKEVAPVSSDEGHVVQGDSGGADEVPKHLMELYADCTEGLDENQKESVTSLLCRWQGAFAKGAHDIGRTQVDRHRIDTGTHPPIRQAARRLPIHKQEEATGEINEMLSGGVIEPSCSPWASPIVLVRKKDGSLRFCVDYRKLNEVTVKDSYPSQG
;
A
#
# COMPACT_ATOMS: atom_id res chain seq x y z
N MET A 1 15.74 11.76 -29.43
CA MET A 1 15.44 12.35 -28.11
C MET A 1 16.67 12.32 -27.24
N ALA A 2 16.71 13.13 -26.18
CA ALA A 2 17.82 13.17 -25.26
C ALA A 2 17.38 13.50 -23.84
N VAL A 3 18.17 13.03 -22.88
CA VAL A 3 17.95 13.29 -21.45
C VAL A 3 19.02 14.26 -20.97
N ILE A 4 18.58 15.26 -20.20
CA ILE A 4 19.49 16.05 -19.37
C ILE A 4 19.44 15.51 -17.95
N GLU A 5 20.62 15.17 -17.43
CA GLU A 5 20.84 15.01 -16.00
C GLU A 5 21.34 16.33 -15.40
N PRO A 6 20.54 17.01 -14.55
CA PRO A 6 20.93 18.28 -13.93
C PRO A 6 22.23 18.16 -13.15
N SER A 7 23.13 19.14 -13.32
CA SER A 7 24.38 19.14 -12.57
C SER A 7 24.11 19.49 -11.10
N PRO A 8 24.55 18.66 -10.13
CA PRO A 8 24.42 18.99 -8.71
C PRO A 8 25.23 20.24 -8.33
N VAL A 9 26.17 20.66 -9.19
CA VAL A 9 26.97 21.88 -8.98
C VAL A 9 26.10 23.14 -9.01
N LEU A 10 25.04 23.17 -9.84
CA LEU A 10 24.14 24.33 -9.91
C LEU A 10 23.36 24.53 -8.62
N LEU A 11 22.83 23.44 -8.07
CA LEU A 11 22.11 23.48 -6.81
C LEU A 11 23.07 23.88 -5.68
N ASN A 12 24.22 23.20 -5.59
CA ASN A 12 25.15 23.38 -4.48
C ASN A 12 25.87 24.74 -4.48
N LYS A 13 26.12 25.34 -5.65
CA LYS A 13 26.86 26.61 -5.75
C LYS A 13 25.99 27.84 -6.00
N LYS A 14 24.84 27.68 -6.65
CA LYS A 14 23.98 28.80 -7.05
C LYS A 14 22.55 28.71 -6.50
N GLY A 15 22.18 27.63 -5.80
CA GLY A 15 20.81 27.43 -5.32
C GLY A 15 19.77 27.35 -6.44
N ILE A 16 20.20 26.96 -7.65
CA ILE A 16 19.32 26.78 -8.80
C ILE A 16 19.09 25.29 -9.02
N LEU A 17 17.82 24.89 -9.02
CA LEU A 17 17.40 23.55 -9.40
C LEU A 17 17.04 23.54 -10.87
N ALA A 18 17.62 22.64 -11.65
CA ALA A 18 17.18 22.36 -13.01
C ALA A 18 16.42 21.03 -13.04
N ALA A 19 15.32 20.97 -13.79
CA ALA A 19 14.54 19.76 -13.92
C ALA A 19 15.25 18.75 -14.84
N ARG A 20 15.23 17.48 -14.46
CA ARG A 20 15.53 16.38 -15.38
C ARG A 20 14.46 16.34 -16.46
N CYS A 21 14.85 16.37 -17.72
CA CYS A 21 13.92 16.40 -18.83
C CYS A 21 14.34 15.45 -19.95
N LEU A 22 13.34 14.84 -20.58
CA LEU A 22 13.45 14.11 -21.83
C LEU A 22 12.82 14.96 -22.93
N TRP A 23 13.56 15.21 -24.01
CA TRP A 23 13.07 16.09 -25.08
C TRP A 23 13.66 15.71 -26.44
N GLU A 24 13.01 16.12 -27.52
CA GLU A 24 13.52 16.02 -28.88
C GLU A 24 14.22 17.32 -29.27
N ILE A 25 15.52 17.27 -29.56
CA ILE A 25 16.30 18.48 -29.85
C ILE A 25 15.88 19.02 -31.21
N GLU A 26 15.40 20.26 -31.22
CA GLU A 26 15.11 21.02 -32.42
C GLU A 26 16.17 22.12 -32.55
N GLU A 27 16.86 22.17 -33.69
CA GLU A 27 17.86 23.21 -34.02
C GLU A 27 18.99 23.41 -32.98
N GLY A 28 19.34 22.35 -32.24
CA GLY A 28 20.39 22.41 -31.21
C GLY A 28 19.98 23.10 -29.90
N ASN A 29 18.70 23.48 -29.77
CA ASN A 29 18.16 24.10 -28.58
C ASN A 29 17.35 23.08 -27.76
N LEU A 30 17.42 23.21 -26.44
CA LEU A 30 16.79 22.30 -25.50
C LEU A 30 16.21 23.11 -24.34
N PRO A 31 14.87 23.22 -24.22
CA PRO A 31 14.26 23.97 -23.14
C PRO A 31 14.42 23.23 -21.80
N VAL A 32 14.96 23.93 -20.79
CA VAL A 32 15.13 23.38 -19.43
C VAL A 32 14.34 24.22 -18.45
N ARG A 33 13.49 23.58 -17.65
CA ARG A 33 12.80 24.26 -16.54
C ARG A 33 13.77 24.41 -15.38
N VAL A 34 13.84 25.63 -14.84
CA VAL A 34 14.73 25.97 -13.72
C VAL A 34 13.94 26.66 -12.62
N ILE A 35 14.31 26.41 -11.37
CA ILE A 35 13.73 27.02 -10.17
C ILE A 35 14.88 27.63 -9.38
N ASN A 36 14.74 28.92 -9.04
CA ASN A 36 15.62 29.57 -8.07
C ASN A 36 15.08 29.30 -6.67
N LEU A 37 15.87 28.60 -5.85
CA LEU A 37 15.50 28.28 -4.46
C LEU A 37 16.03 29.32 -3.46
N ASN A 38 16.70 30.37 -3.94
CA ASN A 38 17.12 31.48 -3.09
C ASN A 38 16.04 32.55 -3.01
N GLU A 39 16.05 33.31 -1.91
CA GLU A 39 15.18 34.48 -1.73
C GLU A 39 15.58 35.67 -2.62
N GLN A 40 16.79 35.65 -3.18
CA GLN A 40 17.33 36.71 -4.03
C GLN A 40 17.44 36.25 -5.49
N ALA A 41 17.36 37.21 -6.42
CA ALA A 41 17.56 36.95 -7.84
C ALA A 41 18.99 36.42 -8.11
N VAL A 42 19.10 35.38 -8.92
CA VAL A 42 20.38 34.79 -9.32
C VAL A 42 20.64 35.00 -10.80
N THR A 43 21.84 35.47 -11.15
CA THR A 43 22.28 35.62 -12.54
C THR A 43 22.89 34.33 -13.07
N VAL A 44 22.34 33.83 -14.18
CA VAL A 44 22.92 32.73 -14.96
C VAL A 44 23.64 33.34 -16.16
N HIS A 45 24.95 33.12 -16.24
CA HIS A 45 25.74 33.59 -17.37
C HIS A 45 25.68 32.59 -18.52
N LYS A 46 25.84 33.10 -19.75
CA LYS A 46 26.11 32.27 -20.93
C LYS A 46 27.28 31.31 -20.62
N ASP A 47 27.19 30.08 -21.11
CA ASP A 47 28.13 28.98 -20.87
C ASP A 47 28.09 28.35 -19.46
N THR A 48 27.09 28.69 -18.64
CA THR A 48 26.81 27.94 -17.39
C THR A 48 26.32 26.53 -17.73
N THR A 49 27.03 25.49 -17.30
CA THR A 49 26.62 24.09 -17.52
C THR A 49 25.42 23.72 -16.65
N PHE A 50 24.32 23.35 -17.29
CA PHE A 50 23.09 22.94 -16.59
C PHE A 50 23.03 21.47 -16.22
N GLY A 51 23.78 20.64 -16.91
CA GLY A 51 23.74 19.20 -16.74
C GLY A 51 24.59 18.49 -17.75
N VAL A 52 24.60 17.16 -17.66
CA VAL A 52 25.16 16.29 -18.67
C VAL A 52 24.04 15.89 -19.62
N PHE A 53 24.39 15.81 -20.89
CA PHE A 53 23.48 15.48 -21.96
C PHE A 53 23.80 14.08 -22.50
N GLU A 54 22.78 13.22 -22.58
CA GLU A 54 22.91 11.88 -23.17
C GLU A 54 21.84 11.64 -24.25
N GLY A 55 22.28 11.19 -25.42
CA GLY A 55 21.39 10.84 -26.52
C GLY A 55 20.67 9.52 -26.26
N VAL A 56 19.34 9.53 -26.34
CA VAL A 56 18.51 8.36 -26.09
C VAL A 56 18.05 7.75 -27.41
N LYS A 57 18.38 6.47 -27.60
CA LYS A 57 18.06 5.70 -28.82
C LYS A 57 16.67 5.06 -28.79
N GLU A 58 16.12 4.83 -27.61
CA GLU A 58 14.82 4.17 -27.43
C GLU A 58 14.09 4.79 -26.24
N VAL A 59 12.83 5.19 -26.44
CA VAL A 59 12.00 5.81 -25.41
C VAL A 59 10.74 4.96 -25.27
N ALA A 60 10.66 4.21 -24.17
CA ALA A 60 9.45 3.49 -23.79
C ALA A 60 8.56 4.41 -22.92
N PRO A 61 7.24 4.49 -23.17
CA PRO A 61 6.34 5.22 -22.29
C PRO A 61 6.28 4.52 -20.92
N VAL A 62 6.65 5.24 -19.86
CA VAL A 62 6.57 4.74 -18.48
C VAL A 62 5.37 5.38 -17.81
N SER A 63 4.40 4.58 -17.41
CA SER A 63 3.28 5.03 -16.59
C SER A 63 3.76 5.20 -15.15
N SER A 64 3.77 6.44 -14.67
CA SER A 64 4.24 6.88 -13.34
C SER A 64 3.41 6.30 -12.20
N ASP A 65 4.05 5.66 -11.22
CA ASP A 65 3.91 5.97 -9.79
C ASP A 65 4.99 5.25 -8.96
N GLU A 66 5.49 5.96 -7.97
CA GLU A 66 6.53 5.63 -6.98
C GLU A 66 6.20 4.32 -6.24
N GLY A 67 7.11 3.41 -5.82
CA GLY A 67 8.54 3.45 -5.61
C GLY A 67 8.91 2.33 -4.62
N HIS A 68 8.88 1.07 -5.07
CA HIS A 68 9.70 -0.02 -4.52
C HIS A 68 10.12 -0.91 -5.69
N VAL A 69 11.34 -0.69 -6.19
CA VAL A 69 11.93 -1.50 -7.25
C VAL A 69 12.29 -2.86 -6.67
N VAL A 70 11.42 -3.85 -6.86
CA VAL A 70 11.85 -5.25 -6.92
C VAL A 70 12.36 -5.44 -8.34
N GLN A 71 13.63 -5.85 -8.48
CA GLN A 71 14.16 -6.33 -9.75
C GLN A 71 13.28 -7.49 -10.23
N GLY A 72 12.52 -7.25 -11.30
CA GLY A 72 11.78 -8.26 -12.05
C GLY A 72 12.37 -8.33 -13.45
N ASP A 73 12.87 -9.50 -13.78
CA ASP A 73 13.54 -9.91 -15.01
C ASP A 73 12.70 -9.62 -16.27
N SER A 74 13.36 -9.26 -17.38
CA SER A 74 12.70 -9.06 -18.66
C SER A 74 12.56 -10.42 -19.35
N GLY A 75 11.35 -10.98 -19.45
CA GLY A 75 11.15 -12.21 -20.22
C GLY A 75 9.93 -13.07 -19.90
N GLY A 76 9.06 -12.69 -18.96
CA GLY A 76 7.77 -13.37 -18.75
C GLY A 76 6.66 -12.57 -19.41
N ALA A 77 5.76 -13.22 -20.17
CA ALA A 77 4.44 -12.64 -20.37
C ALA A 77 3.87 -12.31 -18.98
N ASP A 78 3.31 -11.11 -18.80
CA ASP A 78 2.69 -10.71 -17.54
C ASP A 78 1.55 -11.71 -17.24
N GLU A 79 1.83 -12.72 -16.42
CA GLU A 79 0.84 -13.71 -16.05
C GLU A 79 0.08 -13.19 -14.83
N VAL A 80 -1.25 -13.13 -14.96
CA VAL A 80 -2.13 -12.66 -13.89
C VAL A 80 -1.86 -13.49 -12.62
N PRO A 81 -1.57 -12.84 -11.47
CA PRO A 81 -1.35 -13.56 -10.22
C PRO A 81 -2.55 -14.44 -9.86
N LYS A 82 -2.29 -15.66 -9.34
CA LYS A 82 -3.34 -16.65 -9.03
C LYS A 82 -4.50 -16.11 -8.19
N HIS A 83 -4.22 -15.24 -7.22
CA HIS A 83 -5.23 -14.65 -6.34
C HIS A 83 -6.13 -13.62 -7.04
N LEU A 84 -5.77 -13.17 -8.24
CA LEU A 84 -6.52 -12.23 -9.06
C LEU A 84 -7.19 -12.91 -10.26
N MET A 85 -7.00 -14.22 -10.45
CA MET A 85 -7.57 -14.94 -11.61
C MET A 85 -9.09 -14.90 -11.65
N GLU A 86 -9.76 -14.97 -10.49
CA GLU A 86 -11.21 -14.85 -10.39
C GLU A 86 -11.67 -13.44 -10.82
N LEU A 87 -11.04 -12.40 -10.27
CA LEU A 87 -11.32 -11.01 -10.65
C LEU A 87 -11.04 -10.76 -12.14
N TYR A 88 -9.96 -11.33 -12.68
CA TYR A 88 -9.62 -11.23 -14.09
C TYR A 88 -10.69 -11.89 -14.96
N ALA A 89 -11.16 -13.09 -14.61
CA ALA A 89 -12.21 -13.78 -15.35
C ALA A 89 -13.50 -12.94 -15.39
N ASP A 90 -13.89 -12.36 -14.26
CA ASP A 90 -15.07 -11.49 -14.16
C ASP A 90 -14.90 -10.19 -14.97
N CYS A 91 -13.72 -9.57 -14.92
CA CYS A 91 -13.47 -8.29 -15.58
C CYS A 91 -13.25 -8.41 -17.09
N THR A 92 -12.92 -9.61 -17.60
CA THR A 92 -12.60 -9.83 -19.02
C THR A 92 -13.74 -10.45 -19.82
N GLU A 93 -14.90 -10.67 -19.20
CA GLU A 93 -16.09 -11.13 -19.91
C GLU A 93 -16.50 -10.11 -20.99
N GLY A 94 -16.48 -10.53 -22.25
CA GLY A 94 -16.88 -9.69 -23.39
C GLY A 94 -15.84 -8.67 -23.88
N LEU A 95 -14.61 -8.70 -23.34
CA LEU A 95 -13.51 -7.84 -23.80
C LEU A 95 -12.74 -8.44 -24.99
N ASP A 96 -12.18 -7.56 -25.82
CA ASP A 96 -11.22 -7.95 -26.86
C ASP A 96 -9.81 -8.23 -26.30
N GLU A 97 -8.91 -8.76 -27.13
CA GLU A 97 -7.56 -9.13 -26.69
C GLU A 97 -6.70 -7.95 -26.23
N ASN A 98 -6.84 -6.77 -26.85
CA ASN A 98 -6.09 -5.58 -26.45
C ASN A 98 -6.57 -5.06 -25.08
N GLN A 99 -7.88 -5.14 -24.84
CA GLN A 99 -8.50 -4.79 -23.56
C GLN A 99 -8.10 -5.78 -22.48
N LYS A 100 -8.08 -7.08 -22.76
CA LYS A 100 -7.58 -8.11 -21.82
C LYS A 100 -6.13 -7.88 -21.45
N GLU A 101 -5.28 -7.56 -22.42
CA GLU A 101 -3.88 -7.23 -22.16
C GLU A 101 -3.75 -5.99 -21.25
N SER A 102 -4.57 -4.96 -21.49
CA SER A 102 -4.63 -3.77 -20.63
C SER A 102 -5.05 -4.09 -19.20
N VAL A 103 -6.04 -4.97 -19.02
CA VAL A 103 -6.49 -5.44 -17.69
C VAL A 103 -5.39 -6.24 -17.00
N THR A 104 -4.71 -7.13 -17.73
CA THR A 104 -3.58 -7.91 -17.21
C THR A 104 -2.48 -7.00 -16.69
N SER A 105 -2.02 -6.02 -17.48
CA SER A 105 -1.00 -5.08 -17.05
C SER A 105 -1.42 -4.28 -15.81
N LEU A 106 -2.70 -3.88 -15.73
CA LEU A 106 -3.23 -3.15 -14.57
C LEU A 106 -3.23 -4.02 -13.31
N LEU A 107 -3.70 -5.26 -13.41
CA LEU A 107 -3.74 -6.20 -12.28
C LEU A 107 -2.33 -6.58 -11.83
N CYS A 108 -1.40 -6.81 -12.76
CA CYS A 108 -0.01 -7.11 -12.43
C CYS A 108 0.67 -5.92 -11.73
N ARG A 109 0.43 -4.69 -12.22
CA ARG A 109 0.97 -3.46 -11.62
C ARG A 109 0.46 -3.22 -10.20
N TRP A 110 -0.84 -3.40 -9.97
CA TRP A 110 -1.47 -3.09 -8.68
C TRP A 110 -1.79 -4.34 -7.85
N GLN A 111 -1.14 -5.47 -8.13
CA GLN A 111 -1.42 -6.74 -7.45
C GLN A 111 -1.31 -6.65 -5.93
N GLY A 112 -0.43 -5.79 -5.40
CA GLY A 112 -0.27 -5.58 -3.96
C GLY A 112 -1.38 -4.78 -3.29
N ALA A 113 -2.28 -4.16 -4.06
CA ALA A 113 -3.44 -3.44 -3.53
C ALA A 113 -4.62 -4.37 -3.20
N PHE A 114 -4.57 -5.62 -3.68
CA PHE A 114 -5.62 -6.62 -3.47
C PHE A 114 -5.18 -7.61 -2.40
N ALA A 115 -6.11 -7.96 -1.50
CA ALA A 115 -5.85 -9.00 -0.52
C ALA A 115 -5.74 -10.37 -1.21
N LYS A 116 -4.70 -11.13 -0.90
CA LYS A 116 -4.50 -12.50 -1.39
C LYS A 116 -5.43 -13.52 -0.70
N GLY A 117 -6.10 -13.12 0.37
CA GLY A 117 -7.03 -13.94 1.13
C GLY A 117 -7.48 -13.26 2.42
N ALA A 118 -8.30 -13.95 3.22
CA ALA A 118 -8.91 -13.40 4.43
C ALA A 118 -7.90 -12.96 5.51
N HIS A 119 -6.70 -13.56 5.51
CA HIS A 119 -5.64 -13.27 6.47
C HIS A 119 -4.50 -12.41 5.87
N ASP A 120 -4.63 -11.95 4.62
CA ASP A 120 -3.72 -10.96 4.03
C ASP A 120 -4.12 -9.56 4.48
N ILE A 121 -4.00 -9.35 5.79
CA ILE A 121 -4.39 -8.11 6.45
C ILE A 121 -3.13 -7.25 6.55
N GLY A 122 -3.13 -6.12 5.85
CA GLY A 122 -2.03 -5.15 5.92
C GLY A 122 -1.82 -4.61 7.35
N ARG A 123 -0.63 -4.07 7.60
CA ARG A 123 -0.29 -3.43 8.88
C ARG A 123 0.35 -2.07 8.63
N THR A 124 -0.11 -1.06 9.35
CA THR A 124 0.52 0.27 9.39
C THR A 124 1.24 0.49 10.72
N GLN A 125 2.32 1.26 10.68
CA GLN A 125 3.04 1.74 11.86
C GLN A 125 2.89 3.27 12.03
N VAL A 126 2.09 3.91 11.18
CA VAL A 126 1.89 5.37 11.19
C VAL A 126 1.29 5.84 12.52
N ASP A 127 0.38 5.05 13.10
CA ASP A 127 -0.21 5.34 14.40
C ASP A 127 -0.60 4.05 15.14
N ARG A 128 -0.78 4.15 16.46
CA ARG A 128 -1.30 3.09 17.33
C ARG A 128 -2.57 3.57 18.01
N HIS A 129 -3.68 2.95 17.65
CA HIS A 129 -4.96 3.29 18.26
C HIS A 129 -5.00 2.89 19.75
N ARG A 130 -5.46 3.81 20.60
CA ARG A 130 -5.67 3.60 22.04
C ARG A 130 -7.15 3.58 22.35
N ILE A 131 -7.60 2.53 23.03
CA ILE A 131 -8.96 2.43 23.55
C ILE A 131 -8.98 3.15 24.91
N ASP A 132 -9.76 4.22 25.03
CA ASP A 132 -9.94 4.94 26.29
C ASP A 132 -11.08 4.31 27.11
N THR A 133 -10.77 3.83 28.31
CA THR A 133 -11.73 3.30 29.30
C THR A 133 -11.86 4.19 30.53
N GLY A 134 -11.35 5.42 30.47
CA GLY A 134 -11.32 6.37 31.58
C GLY A 134 -10.58 5.82 32.79
N THR A 135 -11.24 5.83 33.95
CA THR A 135 -10.70 5.32 35.23
C THR A 135 -11.24 3.94 35.59
N HIS A 136 -11.87 3.21 34.65
CA HIS A 136 -12.50 1.93 34.95
C HIS A 136 -11.44 0.83 35.21
N PRO A 137 -11.60 0.00 36.26
CA PRO A 137 -10.68 -1.12 36.51
C PRO A 137 -10.78 -2.20 35.43
N PRO A 138 -9.74 -3.05 35.26
CA PRO A 138 -9.76 -4.11 34.27
C PRO A 138 -10.93 -5.08 34.42
N ILE A 139 -11.56 -5.42 33.29
CA ILE A 139 -12.61 -6.44 33.21
C ILE A 139 -11.99 -7.75 32.72
N ARG A 140 -12.06 -8.78 33.56
CA ARG A 140 -11.61 -10.14 33.23
C ARG A 140 -12.80 -11.09 33.19
N GLN A 141 -13.13 -11.58 32.01
CA GLN A 141 -14.17 -12.58 31.81
C GLN A 141 -13.55 -13.96 31.62
N ALA A 142 -14.18 -15.00 32.18
CA ALA A 142 -13.77 -16.38 31.96
C ALA A 142 -14.03 -16.81 30.51
N ALA A 143 -13.11 -17.61 29.96
CA ALA A 143 -13.31 -18.23 28.65
C ALA A 143 -14.55 -19.14 28.66
N ARG A 144 -15.28 -19.16 27.55
CA ARG A 144 -16.46 -20.02 27.40
C ARG A 144 -16.03 -21.43 27.03
N ARG A 145 -16.69 -22.43 27.62
CA ARG A 145 -16.50 -23.82 27.22
C ARG A 145 -17.05 -24.01 25.80
N LEU A 146 -16.17 -24.37 24.88
CA LEU A 146 -16.55 -24.74 23.51
C LEU A 146 -16.80 -26.25 23.44
N PRO A 147 -17.84 -26.71 22.70
CA PRO A 147 -17.96 -28.11 22.30
C PRO A 147 -16.69 -28.59 21.56
N ILE A 148 -16.33 -29.87 21.72
CA ILE A 148 -15.08 -30.43 21.16
C ILE A 148 -14.95 -30.14 19.65
N HIS A 149 -16.00 -30.40 18.87
CA HIS A 149 -16.01 -30.14 17.42
C HIS A 149 -15.77 -28.68 17.03
N LYS A 150 -15.94 -27.73 17.95
CA LYS A 150 -15.67 -26.29 17.72
C LYS A 150 -14.31 -25.84 18.25
N GLN A 151 -13.68 -26.65 19.11
CA GLN A 151 -12.37 -26.31 19.67
C GLN A 151 -11.28 -26.39 18.60
N GLU A 152 -11.36 -27.39 17.72
CA GLU A 152 -10.42 -27.55 16.60
C GLU A 152 -10.47 -26.33 15.67
N GLU A 153 -11.67 -25.92 15.25
CA GLU A 153 -11.88 -24.74 14.40
C GLU A 153 -11.39 -23.45 15.08
N ALA A 154 -11.71 -23.24 16.36
CA ALA A 154 -11.21 -22.09 17.10
C ALA A 154 -9.67 -22.08 17.23
N THR A 155 -9.06 -23.26 17.41
CA THR A 155 -7.61 -23.39 17.53
C THR A 155 -6.91 -23.12 16.20
N GLY A 156 -7.50 -23.58 15.09
CA GLY A 156 -7.03 -23.27 13.73
C GLY A 156 -6.97 -21.76 13.49
N GLU A 157 -8.08 -21.05 13.73
CA GLU A 157 -8.18 -19.59 13.60
C GLU A 157 -7.15 -18.85 14.49
N ILE A 158 -6.94 -19.30 15.72
CA ILE A 158 -5.92 -18.73 16.62
C ILE A 158 -4.52 -18.89 16.03
N ASN A 159 -4.19 -20.08 15.51
CA ASN A 159 -2.87 -20.34 14.93
C ASN A 159 -2.63 -19.51 13.66
N GLU A 160 -3.65 -19.33 12.82
CA GLU A 160 -3.58 -18.49 11.62
C GLU A 160 -3.40 -17.01 11.97
N MET A 161 -4.14 -16.50 12.97
CA MET A 161 -3.95 -15.12 13.43
C MET A 161 -2.58 -14.90 14.11
N LEU A 162 -2.05 -15.90 14.82
CA LEU A 162 -0.71 -15.87 15.41
C LEU A 162 0.36 -15.84 14.32
N SER A 163 0.26 -16.70 13.31
CA SER A 163 1.23 -16.75 12.21
C SER A 163 1.17 -15.50 11.33
N GLY A 164 -0.01 -14.93 11.14
CA GLY A 164 -0.22 -13.65 10.47
C GLY A 164 0.14 -12.41 11.31
N GLY A 165 0.50 -12.58 12.58
CA GLY A 165 0.86 -11.46 13.47
C GLY A 165 -0.31 -10.53 13.83
N VAL A 166 -1.56 -11.00 13.68
CA VAL A 166 -2.79 -10.29 14.05
C VAL A 166 -2.98 -10.29 15.57
N ILE A 167 -2.60 -11.39 16.23
CA ILE A 167 -2.64 -11.53 17.69
C ILE A 167 -1.27 -11.97 18.23
N GLU A 168 -1.05 -11.76 19.52
CA GLU A 168 0.15 -12.22 20.23
C GLU A 168 -0.21 -12.71 21.66
N PRO A 169 0.59 -13.62 22.24
CA PRO A 169 0.44 -13.98 23.65
C PRO A 169 0.63 -12.77 24.56
N SER A 170 -0.24 -12.62 25.56
CA SER A 170 -0.14 -11.53 26.54
C SER A 170 -0.55 -11.95 27.95
N CYS A 171 -0.01 -11.26 28.95
CA CYS A 171 -0.37 -11.41 30.37
C CYS A 171 -1.30 -10.25 30.81
N SER A 172 -2.35 -9.97 30.05
CA SER A 172 -3.24 -8.83 30.30
C SER A 172 -4.16 -9.05 31.51
N PRO A 173 -4.40 -8.01 32.34
CA PRO A 173 -5.45 -8.06 33.35
C PRO A 173 -6.87 -8.00 32.74
N TRP A 174 -6.98 -7.59 31.46
CA TRP A 174 -8.22 -7.59 30.69
C TRP A 174 -8.39 -8.91 29.96
N ALA A 175 -9.61 -9.45 29.95
CA ALA A 175 -9.93 -10.64 29.15
C ALA A 175 -11.39 -10.63 28.71
N SER A 176 -11.60 -10.90 27.41
CA SER A 176 -12.91 -11.10 26.81
C SER A 176 -12.99 -12.50 26.20
N PRO A 177 -14.12 -13.22 26.31
CA PRO A 177 -14.21 -14.59 25.83
C PRO A 177 -14.42 -14.62 24.32
N ILE A 178 -13.89 -15.67 23.69
CA ILE A 178 -14.18 -16.00 22.30
C ILE A 178 -15.60 -16.55 22.16
N VAL A 179 -16.23 -16.24 21.03
CA VAL A 179 -17.56 -16.69 20.64
C VAL A 179 -17.52 -17.11 19.18
N LEU A 180 -18.07 -18.29 18.89
CA LEU A 180 -18.20 -18.79 17.53
C LEU A 180 -19.65 -18.62 17.06
N VAL A 181 -19.83 -17.85 15.99
CA VAL A 181 -21.14 -17.54 15.42
C VAL A 181 -21.27 -18.20 14.05
N ARG A 182 -22.39 -18.85 13.76
CA ARG A 182 -22.62 -19.47 12.45
C ARG A 182 -22.95 -18.40 11.41
N LYS A 183 -22.21 -18.39 10.28
CA LYS A 183 -22.51 -17.58 9.10
C LYS A 183 -23.68 -18.21 8.31
N LYS A 184 -24.23 -17.45 7.35
CA LYS A 184 -25.32 -17.94 6.48
C LYS A 184 -24.92 -19.17 5.65
N ASP A 185 -23.65 -19.24 5.24
CA ASP A 185 -23.07 -20.36 4.49
C ASP A 185 -22.81 -21.63 5.35
N GLY A 186 -23.03 -21.55 6.66
CA GLY A 186 -22.84 -22.66 7.60
C GLY A 186 -21.45 -22.73 8.27
N SER A 187 -20.46 -21.97 7.79
CA SER A 187 -19.15 -21.83 8.44
C SER A 187 -19.25 -21.07 9.77
N LEU A 188 -18.27 -21.22 10.67
CA LEU A 188 -18.22 -20.40 11.88
C LEU A 188 -17.42 -19.10 11.66
N ARG A 189 -17.75 -18.10 12.45
CA ARG A 189 -17.02 -16.84 12.57
C ARG A 189 -16.40 -16.79 13.96
N PHE A 190 -15.08 -16.65 13.99
CA PHE A 190 -14.35 -16.34 15.20
C PHE A 190 -14.61 -14.90 15.63
N CYS A 191 -15.26 -14.72 16.78
CA CYS A 191 -15.56 -13.40 17.35
C CYS A 191 -15.04 -13.33 18.79
N VAL A 192 -14.79 -12.11 19.28
CA VAL A 192 -14.54 -11.84 20.69
C VAL A 192 -15.68 -11.02 21.26
N ASP A 193 -16.20 -11.39 22.42
CA ASP A 193 -17.31 -10.69 23.06
C ASP A 193 -16.83 -9.47 23.83
N TYR A 194 -16.68 -8.35 23.12
CA TYR A 194 -16.27 -7.07 23.69
C TYR A 194 -17.41 -6.26 24.33
N ARG A 195 -18.61 -6.81 24.50
CA ARG A 195 -19.77 -6.02 25.00
C ARG A 195 -19.47 -5.30 26.32
N LYS A 196 -18.87 -6.00 27.29
CA LYS A 196 -18.49 -5.39 28.58
C LYS A 196 -17.37 -4.35 28.46
N LEU A 197 -16.45 -4.54 27.52
CA LEU A 197 -15.40 -3.54 27.24
C LEU A 197 -16.04 -2.29 26.62
N ASN A 198 -16.89 -2.48 25.61
CA ASN A 198 -17.57 -1.39 24.90
C ASN A 198 -18.49 -0.55 25.81
N GLU A 199 -19.06 -1.14 26.87
CA GLU A 199 -19.86 -0.43 27.88
C GLU A 199 -19.04 0.60 28.68
N VAL A 200 -17.73 0.37 28.84
CA VAL A 200 -16.83 1.23 29.61
C VAL A 200 -15.89 2.06 28.74
N THR A 201 -15.88 1.82 27.42
CA THR A 201 -15.12 2.60 26.45
C THR A 201 -15.74 3.98 26.26
N VAL A 202 -14.93 5.02 26.37
CA VAL A 202 -15.31 6.40 26.03
C VAL A 202 -15.55 6.47 24.52
N LYS A 203 -16.74 6.94 24.12
CA LYS A 203 -17.11 7.01 22.70
C LYS A 203 -16.47 8.24 22.05
N ASP A 204 -15.78 8.00 20.95
CA ASP A 204 -15.31 9.07 20.07
C ASP A 204 -16.49 9.74 19.36
N SER A 205 -16.40 11.06 19.20
CA SER A 205 -17.29 11.81 18.32
C SER A 205 -16.74 11.75 16.90
N TYR A 206 -17.20 10.76 16.13
CA TYR A 206 -16.92 10.70 14.70
C TYR A 206 -18.00 11.45 13.92
N PRO A 207 -17.64 12.32 12.96
CA PRO A 207 -18.62 12.85 12.02
C PRO A 207 -19.10 11.71 11.13
N SER A 208 -20.32 11.23 11.37
CA SER A 208 -21.03 10.42 10.39
C SER A 208 -21.56 11.36 9.31
N GLN A 209 -21.11 11.22 8.06
CA GLN A 209 -21.82 11.76 6.91
C GLN A 209 -23.24 11.16 6.96
N GLY A 210 -24.23 12.01 7.20
CA GLY A 210 -25.65 11.62 7.28
C GLY A 210 -26.27 11.46 5.90
#